data_AF-A0A845YG35-F1
#
_entry.id   AF-A0A845YG35-F1
#
_cell.length_a   1.000
_cell.length_b   1.000
_cell.length_c   1.000
_cell.angle_alpha   90.00
_cell.angle_beta   90.00
_cell.angle_gamma   90.00
#
_symmetry.space_group_name_H-M   'P 1'
#
loop_
_entity.id
_entity.type
_entity.pdbx_description
1 polymer ?
#
loop_
_entity_poly.entity_id
_entity_poly.type
_entity_poly.pdbx_seq_one_letter_code
_entity_poly.pdbx_strand_id
1 'polypeptide(L)'
;MREKVKKKPKTYRKLARKDYLKVAKKRKPRTKQRKKAIRKQLQYLHRNLGHVEQLMQSGASLEGLSAAQYKMLLVIAEVYRQQQVMYQNK
;
A
#
# COMPACT_ATOMS: atom_id res chain seq x y z
N MET A 1 10.80 -12.66 -29.11
CA MET A 1 9.84 -11.59 -28.74
C MET A 1 10.41 -10.83 -27.54
N ARG A 2 10.97 -9.63 -27.72
CA ARG A 2 11.45 -8.82 -26.59
C ARG A 2 10.24 -8.24 -25.89
N GLU A 3 9.94 -8.71 -24.68
CA GLU A 3 8.92 -8.08 -23.83
C GLU A 3 9.22 -6.60 -23.73
N LYS A 4 8.27 -5.74 -24.13
CA LYS A 4 8.29 -4.32 -23.78
C LYS A 4 8.30 -4.27 -22.26
N VAL A 5 9.46 -4.04 -21.64
CA VAL A 5 9.57 -3.81 -20.20
C VAL A 5 8.69 -2.59 -19.89
N LYS A 6 7.46 -2.84 -19.44
CA LYS A 6 6.57 -1.80 -18.93
C LYS A 6 7.36 -1.07 -17.83
N LYS A 7 7.49 0.25 -17.98
CA LYS A 7 8.24 1.11 -17.04
C LYS A 7 7.87 0.75 -15.61
N LYS A 8 8.89 0.49 -14.77
CA LYS A 8 8.70 0.13 -13.35
C LYS A 8 7.69 1.06 -12.69
N PRO A 9 6.65 0.52 -12.01
CA PRO A 9 5.64 1.34 -11.36
C PRO A 9 6.26 2.33 -10.38
N LYS A 10 5.76 3.58 -10.40
CA LYS A 10 6.23 4.62 -9.49
C LYS A 10 5.73 4.32 -8.08
N THR A 11 6.64 4.20 -7.12
CA THR A 11 6.26 4.00 -5.71
C THR A 11 6.52 5.26 -4.90
N TYR A 12 5.67 5.50 -3.90
CA TYR A 12 5.73 6.69 -3.04
C TYR A 12 6.21 6.37 -1.62
N ARG A 13 7.00 5.29 -1.44
CA ARG A 13 7.44 4.78 -0.13
C ARG A 13 8.08 5.86 0.75
N LYS A 14 8.94 6.71 0.17
CA LYS A 14 9.61 7.81 0.90
C LYS A 14 8.60 8.85 1.40
N LEU A 15 7.60 9.19 0.59
CA LEU A 15 6.54 10.14 0.98
C LEU A 15 5.59 9.53 2.02
N ALA A 16 5.16 8.28 1.80
CA ALA A 16 4.31 7.55 2.74
C ALA A 16 4.93 7.48 4.13
N ARG A 17 6.24 7.16 4.22
CA ARG A 17 6.98 7.16 5.49
C ARG A 17 7.01 8.56 6.12
N LYS A 18 7.32 9.61 5.36
CA LYS A 18 7.34 10.99 5.87
C LYS A 18 5.97 11.41 6.42
N ASP A 19 4.90 11.15 5.68
CA ASP A 19 3.53 11.45 6.07
C ASP A 19 3.12 10.68 7.34
N TYR A 20 3.51 9.41 7.47
CA TYR A 20 3.29 8.60 8.68
C TYR A 20 4.03 9.20 9.88
N LEU A 21 5.34 9.41 9.75
CA LEU A 21 6.17 9.89 10.85
C LEU A 21 5.74 11.27 11.35
N LYS A 22 5.23 12.14 10.48
CA LYS A 22 4.69 13.45 10.86
C LYS A 22 3.58 13.35 11.91
N VAL A 23 2.77 12.29 11.86
CA VAL A 23 1.66 12.08 12.80
C VAL A 23 2.07 11.18 13.95
N ALA A 24 2.82 10.11 13.67
CA ALA A 24 3.29 9.14 14.67
C ALA A 24 4.22 9.78 15.72
N LYS A 25 5.06 10.75 15.32
CA LYS A 25 5.98 11.44 16.24
C LYS A 25 5.32 12.55 17.06
N LYS A 26 4.04 12.86 16.84
CA LYS A 26 3.36 13.93 17.56
C LYS A 26 2.82 13.41 18.90
N ARG A 27 3.13 14.10 20.01
CA ARG A 27 2.67 13.72 21.36
C ARG A 27 1.16 13.49 21.47
N LYS A 28 0.34 14.40 20.93
CA LYS A 28 -1.13 14.33 20.93
C LYS A 28 -1.71 14.76 19.57
N PRO A 29 -1.85 13.87 18.58
CA PRO A 29 -2.46 14.19 17.30
C PRO A 29 -3.99 14.32 17.46
N ARG A 30 -4.59 15.37 16.90
CA ARG A 30 -6.06 15.55 16.92
C ARG A 30 -6.74 14.46 16.08
N THR A 31 -8.01 14.14 16.36
CA THR A 31 -8.79 13.14 15.61
C THR A 31 -8.81 13.40 14.10
N LYS A 32 -9.04 14.66 13.67
CA LYS A 32 -8.97 15.06 12.26
C LYS A 32 -7.60 14.77 11.62
N GLN A 33 -6.50 14.91 12.38
CA GLN A 33 -5.15 14.61 11.90
C GLN A 33 -4.93 13.12 11.72
N ARG A 34 -5.41 12.29 12.67
CA ARG A 34 -5.38 10.83 12.55
C ARG A 34 -6.19 10.33 11.35
N LYS A 35 -7.43 10.81 11.18
CA LYS A 35 -8.29 10.45 10.03
C LYS A 35 -7.62 10.83 8.71
N LYS A 36 -7.02 12.02 8.60
CA LYS A 36 -6.25 12.44 7.41
C LYS A 36 -5.03 11.56 7.15
N ALA A 37 -4.30 11.16 8.19
CA ALA A 37 -3.12 10.30 8.08
C ALA A 37 -3.49 8.90 7.58
N ILE A 38 -4.51 8.29 8.18
CA ILE A 38 -5.03 6.96 7.79
C ILE A 38 -5.46 7.00 6.32
N ARG A 39 -6.26 7.98 5.91
CA ARG A 39 -6.67 8.14 4.50
C ARG A 39 -5.48 8.18 3.54
N LYS A 40 -4.44 8.96 3.89
CA LYS A 40 -3.22 9.05 3.07
C LYS A 40 -2.49 7.70 2.98
N GLN A 41 -2.29 7.01 4.10
CA GLN A 41 -1.63 5.71 4.13
C GLN A 41 -2.40 4.67 3.32
N LEU A 42 -3.73 4.60 3.50
CA LEU A 42 -4.61 3.75 2.70
C LEU A 42 -4.49 4.04 1.20
N GLN A 43 -4.41 5.32 0.81
CA GLN A 43 -4.25 5.66 -0.61
C GLN A 43 -2.88 5.26 -1.18
N TYR A 44 -1.82 5.25 -0.37
CA TYR A 44 -0.53 4.72 -0.80
C TYR A 44 -0.57 3.20 -0.98
N LEU A 45 -1.20 2.48 -0.05
CA LEU A 45 -1.41 1.03 -0.16
C LEU A 45 -2.26 0.67 -1.36
N HIS A 46 -3.39 1.36 -1.56
CA HIS A 46 -4.28 1.16 -2.70
C HIS A 46 -3.54 1.23 -4.05
N ARG A 47 -2.71 2.27 -4.25
CA ARG A 47 -1.90 2.40 -5.47
C ARG A 47 -0.88 1.26 -5.62
N ASN A 48 -0.23 0.87 -4.53
CA ASN A 48 0.77 -0.20 -4.58
C ASN A 48 0.13 -1.55 -4.90
N LEU A 49 -1.01 -1.88 -4.29
CA LEU A 49 -1.77 -3.09 -4.57
C LEU A 49 -2.29 -3.07 -6.02
N GLY A 50 -2.83 -1.94 -6.49
CA GLY A 50 -3.24 -1.79 -7.89
C GLY A 50 -2.09 -1.98 -8.88
N HIS A 51 -0.86 -1.55 -8.55
CA HIS A 51 0.30 -1.87 -9.39
C HIS A 51 0.63 -3.37 -9.41
N VAL A 52 0.46 -4.07 -8.28
CA VAL A 52 0.66 -5.54 -8.24
C VAL A 52 -0.38 -6.23 -9.12
N GLU A 53 -1.65 -5.85 -9.02
CA GLU A 53 -2.74 -6.36 -9.87
C GLU A 53 -2.46 -6.11 -11.36
N GLN A 54 -2.03 -4.91 -11.73
CA GLN A 54 -1.67 -4.57 -13.11
C GLN A 54 -0.50 -5.40 -13.65
N LEU A 55 0.49 -5.71 -12.79
CA LEU A 55 1.61 -6.58 -13.17
C LEU A 55 1.11 -8.02 -13.38
N MET A 56 0.24 -8.53 -12.50
CA MET A 56 -0.38 -9.85 -12.66
C MET A 56 -1.20 -9.92 -13.96
N GLN A 57 -2.01 -8.91 -14.25
CA GLN A 57 -2.76 -8.80 -15.52
C GLN A 57 -1.84 -8.72 -16.76
N SER A 58 -0.59 -8.30 -16.58
CA SER A 58 0.40 -8.23 -17.66
C SER A 58 1.21 -9.52 -17.81
N GLY A 59 0.88 -10.59 -17.07
CA GLY A 59 1.54 -11.89 -17.14
C GLY A 59 2.54 -12.19 -16.02
N ALA A 60 2.67 -11.32 -15.01
CA ALA A 60 3.54 -11.61 -13.87
C ALA A 60 2.93 -12.71 -12.97
N SER A 61 3.70 -13.76 -12.68
CA SER A 61 3.33 -14.81 -11.73
C SER A 61 3.76 -14.48 -10.30
N LEU A 62 2.94 -14.86 -9.32
CA LEU A 62 3.29 -14.77 -7.89
C LEU A 62 4.20 -15.92 -7.43
N GLU A 63 4.38 -16.96 -8.24
CA GLU A 63 5.24 -18.12 -7.92
C GLU A 63 6.71 -17.74 -7.78
N GLY A 64 7.14 -16.63 -8.39
CA GLY A 64 8.49 -16.08 -8.22
C GLY A 64 8.73 -15.41 -6.86
N LEU A 65 7.72 -15.29 -6.01
CA LEU A 65 7.86 -14.76 -4.66
C LEU A 65 8.34 -15.85 -3.69
N SER A 66 9.20 -15.47 -2.74
CA SER A 66 9.46 -16.36 -1.60
C SER A 66 8.21 -16.53 -0.76
N ALA A 67 8.12 -17.64 -0.01
CA ALA A 67 6.99 -17.89 0.90
C ALA A 67 6.73 -16.72 1.86
N ALA A 68 7.79 -16.07 2.35
CA ALA A 68 7.69 -14.90 3.22
C ALA A 68 7.11 -13.68 2.49
N GLN A 69 7.51 -13.44 1.23
CA GLN A 69 6.98 -12.34 0.41
C GLN A 69 5.52 -12.55 0.07
N TYR A 70 5.14 -13.76 -0.34
CA TYR A 70 3.76 -14.12 -0.65
C TYR A 70 2.87 -13.95 0.59
N LYS A 71 3.29 -14.50 1.74
CA LYS A 71 2.58 -14.30 3.02
C LYS A 71 2.43 -12.81 3.36
N MET A 72 3.49 -12.03 3.20
CA MET A 72 3.44 -10.59 3.48
C MET A 72 2.46 -9.85 2.55
N LEU A 73 2.39 -10.22 1.27
CA LEU A 73 1.43 -9.65 0.33
C LEU A 73 -0.01 -9.91 0.78
N LEU A 74 -0.32 -11.16 1.17
CA LEU A 74 -1.65 -11.53 1.68
C LEU A 74 -2.00 -10.75 2.96
N VAL A 75 -1.06 -10.68 3.91
CA VAL A 75 -1.26 -9.93 5.16
C VAL A 75 -1.49 -8.45 4.89
N ILE A 76 -0.72 -7.83 3.98
CA ILE A 76 -0.90 -6.41 3.62
C ILE A 76 -2.27 -6.18 2.98
N ALA A 77 -2.70 -7.06 2.07
CA ALA A 77 -4.00 -6.96 1.42
C ALA A 77 -5.15 -7.03 2.44
N GLU A 78 -5.06 -7.98 3.39
CA GLU A 78 -6.08 -8.15 4.42
C GLU A 78 -6.10 -6.98 5.43
N VAL A 79 -4.94 -6.54 5.90
CA VAL A 79 -4.84 -5.36 6.77
C VAL A 79 -5.37 -4.11 6.08
N TYR A 80 -5.07 -3.95 4.78
CA TYR A 80 -5.63 -2.84 3.98
C TYR A 80 -7.16 -2.91 3.93
N ARG A 81 -7.74 -4.07 3.63
CA ARG A 81 -9.20 -4.29 3.62
C ARG A 81 -9.83 -3.91 4.96
N GLN A 82 -9.27 -4.41 6.06
CA GLN A 82 -9.77 -4.12 7.41
C GLN A 82 -9.68 -2.62 7.75
N GLN A 83 -8.54 -1.98 7.49
CA GLN A 83 -8.35 -0.55 7.76
C GLN A 83 -9.26 0.33 6.89
N GLN A 84 -9.53 -0.07 5.64
CA GLN A 84 -10.46 0.61 4.75
C GLN A 84 -11.89 0.57 5.32
N VAL A 85 -12.36 -0.61 5.75
CA VAL A 85 -13.69 -0.78 6.39
C VAL A 85 -13.80 0.08 7.64
N MET A 86 -12.79 0.04 8.52
CA MET A 86 -12.75 0.87 9.73
C MET A 86 -12.73 2.37 9.44
N TYR A 87 -12.17 2.79 8.31
CA TYR A 87 -12.12 4.19 7.89
C TYR A 87 -13.45 4.67 7.31
N GLN A 88 -14.15 3.82 6.56
CA GLN A 88 -15.44 4.12 5.94
C GLN A 88 -16.58 4.13 6.96
N ASN A 89 -16.53 3.24 7.95
CA ASN A 89 -17.57 3.07 8.96
C ASN A 89 -17.35 3.95 10.22
N LYS A 90 -16.64 5.08 10.07
CA LYS A 90 -16.27 6.02 11.15
C LYS A 90 -16.52 7.48 10.77
#